data_AF-A0A0N0P2R5-F1
#
_entry.id   AF-A0A0N0P2R5-F1
#
_cell.length_a   1.000
_cell.length_b   1.000
_cell.length_c   1.000
_cell.angle_alpha   90.00
_cell.angle_beta   90.00
_cell.angle_gamma   90.00
#
_symmetry.space_group_name_H-M   'P 1'
#
loop_
_entity.id
_entity.type
_entity.pdbx_description
1 polymer ?
#
loop_
_entity_poly.entity_id
_entity_poly.type
_entity_poly.pdbx_seq_one_letter_code
_entity_poly.pdbx_strand_id
1 'polypeptide(L)'
;MEDATAGCLIGLGEVVLLPLDRLKVLSQTNEHAMRNGLFPLLRQEGVRGMYAGTAVTMCRNAPGSFCLFGGTAFTKGYVFGLSDYRSATFFQNMCASTVGACLSIAMSNPMDVIKTRVQRQTEGERRSAVVTATSMLREEGVPSFFKGLTPKIIASAPKLIFAYTMTEYFFKLMNPSKQH
;
A
#
# COMPACT_ATOMS: atom_id res chain seq x y z
N MET A 1 -18.03 -1.70 9.27
CA MET A 1 -17.62 -0.45 8.56
C MET A 1 -16.56 0.31 9.35
N GLU A 2 -16.65 0.36 10.68
CA GLU A 2 -15.70 1.07 11.56
C GLU A 2 -14.23 0.68 11.34
N ASP A 3 -13.92 -0.60 11.14
CA ASP A 3 -12.55 -1.05 10.87
C ASP A 3 -12.01 -0.57 9.52
N ALA A 4 -12.86 -0.48 8.49
CA ALA A 4 -12.47 0.03 7.19
C ALA A 4 -12.16 1.52 7.26
N THR A 5 -12.95 2.27 8.03
CA THR A 5 -12.72 3.70 8.28
C THR A 5 -11.48 3.93 9.13
N ALA A 6 -11.25 3.15 10.20
CA ALA A 6 -10.04 3.22 11.00
C ALA A 6 -8.79 2.88 10.18
N GLY A 7 -8.88 1.84 9.36
CA GLY A 7 -7.84 1.46 8.41
C GLY A 7 -7.52 2.54 7.37
N CYS A 8 -8.54 3.22 6.86
CA CYS A 8 -8.37 4.37 5.98
C CYS A 8 -7.68 5.53 6.71
N LEU A 9 -8.07 5.85 7.95
CA LEU A 9 -7.43 6.88 8.77
C LEU A 9 -5.94 6.57 9.04
N ILE A 10 -5.59 5.32 9.33
CA ILE A 10 -4.19 4.88 9.46
C ILE A 10 -3.43 5.09 8.14
N GLY A 11 -4.04 4.71 7.01
CA GLY A 11 -3.47 4.94 5.68
C GLY A 11 -3.28 6.43 5.33
N LEU A 12 -4.20 7.29 5.76
CA LEU A 12 -4.06 8.74 5.63
C LEU A 12 -2.99 9.30 6.58
N GLY A 13 -2.73 8.64 7.71
CA GLY A 13 -1.67 8.99 8.66
C GLY A 13 -0.26 8.93 8.07
N GLU A 14 -0.06 8.18 6.98
CA GLU A 14 1.20 8.13 6.22
C GLU A 14 1.64 9.51 5.71
N VAL A 15 0.71 10.47 5.63
CA VAL A 15 1.00 11.87 5.30
C VAL A 15 2.03 12.49 6.26
N VAL A 16 2.06 12.08 7.52
CA VAL A 16 3.06 12.53 8.50
C VAL A 16 4.48 12.17 8.07
N LEU A 17 4.65 11.09 7.31
CA LEU A 17 5.95 10.58 6.85
C LEU A 17 6.37 11.13 5.48
N LEU A 18 5.53 11.91 4.79
CA LEU A 18 5.85 12.49 3.48
C LEU A 18 7.18 13.28 3.43
N PRO A 19 7.58 14.04 4.47
CA PRO A 19 8.90 14.66 4.51
C PRO A 19 10.05 13.66 4.29
N LEU A 20 9.95 12.47 4.88
CA LEU A 20 10.95 11.40 4.77
C LEU A 20 10.89 10.72 3.41
N ASP A 21 9.68 10.47 2.89
CA ASP A 21 9.50 9.89 1.56
C ASP A 21 10.06 10.80 0.47
N ARG A 22 9.85 12.12 0.61
CA ARG A 22 10.40 13.12 -0.30
C ARG A 22 11.93 13.10 -0.27
N LEU A 23 12.54 13.07 0.92
CA LEU A 23 13.99 12.96 1.06
C LEU A 23 14.53 11.69 0.38
N LYS A 24 13.85 10.56 0.55
CA LYS A 24 14.21 9.27 -0.07
C LYS A 24 14.09 9.28 -1.59
N VAL A 25 13.06 9.93 -2.14
CA VAL A 25 12.91 10.08 -3.60
C VAL A 25 14.01 10.97 -4.16
N LEU A 26 14.29 12.10 -3.49
CA LEU A 26 15.36 13.01 -3.92
C LEU A 26 16.75 12.37 -3.82
N SER A 27 16.97 11.47 -2.86
CA SER A 27 18.26 10.78 -2.77
C SER A 27 18.50 9.78 -3.90
N GLN A 28 17.45 9.31 -4.56
CA GLN A 28 17.58 8.41 -5.72
C GLN A 28 18.03 9.15 -6.98
N THR A 29 17.82 10.47 -7.05
CA THR A 29 18.22 11.31 -8.18
C THR A 29 19.39 12.24 -7.86
N ASN A 30 19.66 12.48 -6.57
CA ASN A 30 20.74 13.32 -6.08
C ASN A 30 21.37 12.71 -4.82
N GLU A 31 22.55 12.11 -4.94
CA GLU A 31 23.29 11.50 -3.81
C GLU A 31 23.51 12.48 -2.65
N HIS A 32 23.65 13.78 -2.92
CA HIS A 32 23.87 14.79 -1.89
C HIS A 32 22.62 15.07 -1.04
N ALA A 33 21.42 14.72 -1.50
CA ALA A 33 20.19 14.99 -0.77
C ALA A 33 20.11 14.20 0.55
N MET A 34 20.43 12.90 0.53
CA MET A 34 20.46 12.06 1.74
C MET A 34 21.54 12.51 2.73
N ARG A 35 22.69 12.98 2.22
CA ARG A 35 23.84 13.39 3.05
C ARG A 35 23.60 14.71 3.78
N ASN A 36 22.82 15.62 3.17
CA ASN A 36 22.46 16.91 3.75
C ASN A 36 21.28 16.80 4.73
N GLY A 37 20.48 15.73 4.64
CA GLY A 37 19.37 15.45 5.55
C GLY A 37 18.14 16.32 5.32
N LEU A 38 17.18 16.22 6.25
CA LEU A 38 15.86 16.83 6.12
C LEU A 38 15.85 18.36 6.30
N PHE A 39 16.76 18.87 7.13
CA PHE A 39 16.77 20.26 7.59
C PHE A 39 17.07 21.28 6.47
N PRO A 40 18.11 21.08 5.63
CA PRO A 40 18.39 21.96 4.51
C PRO A 40 17.25 21.95 3.47
N LEU A 41 16.62 20.80 3.26
CA LEU A 41 15.48 20.65 2.36
C LEU A 41 14.26 21.43 2.86
N LEU A 42 13.96 21.34 4.16
CA LEU A 42 12.91 22.13 4.80
C LEU A 42 13.20 23.65 4.66
N ARG A 43 14.48 24.06 4.75
CA ARG A 43 14.87 25.46 4.60
C ARG A 43 14.77 25.97 3.15
N GLN A 44 14.97 25.09 2.16
CA GLN A 44 14.88 25.42 0.74
C GLN A 44 13.44 25.46 0.23
N GLU A 45 12.65 24.42 0.53
CA GLU A 45 11.30 24.25 -0.03
C GLU A 45 10.17 24.63 0.92
N GLY A 46 10.47 24.80 2.21
CA GLY A 46 9.50 25.07 3.26
C GLY A 46 8.59 23.88 3.57
N VAL A 47 7.81 23.99 4.64
CA VAL A 47 6.83 22.96 5.05
C VAL A 47 5.87 22.65 3.91
N ARG A 48 5.37 23.68 3.21
CA ARG A 48 4.43 23.52 2.10
C ARG A 48 5.02 22.71 0.94
N GLY A 49 6.32 22.85 0.66
CA GLY A 49 7.01 22.05 -0.36
C GLY A 49 7.15 20.59 0.03
N MET A 50 7.40 20.30 1.32
CA MET A 50 7.51 18.92 1.82
C MET A 50 6.20 18.14 1.73
N TYR A 51 5.07 18.82 1.91
CA TYR A 51 3.73 18.22 1.79
C TYR A 51 3.11 18.39 0.40
N ALA A 52 3.87 18.88 -0.59
CA ALA A 52 3.39 18.94 -1.97
C ALA A 52 3.16 17.52 -2.51
N GLY A 53 1.93 17.22 -2.96
CA GLY A 53 1.53 15.88 -3.39
C GLY A 53 0.75 15.08 -2.35
N THR A 54 0.49 15.63 -1.15
CA THR A 54 -0.30 14.99 -0.10
C THR A 54 -1.63 14.42 -0.61
N ALA A 55 -2.41 15.20 -1.36
CA ALA A 55 -3.69 14.75 -1.91
C ALA A 55 -3.52 13.56 -2.86
N VAL A 56 -2.43 13.51 -3.62
CA VAL A 56 -2.13 12.41 -4.55
C VAL A 56 -1.77 11.14 -3.77
N THR A 57 -0.97 11.26 -2.71
CA THR A 57 -0.63 10.13 -1.84
C THR A 57 -1.87 9.59 -1.11
N MET A 58 -2.70 10.48 -0.55
CA MET A 58 -3.94 10.09 0.10
C MET A 58 -4.90 9.37 -0.85
N CYS A 59 -5.09 9.92 -2.06
CA CYS A 59 -5.94 9.32 -3.09
C CYS A 59 -5.43 7.94 -3.53
N ARG A 60 -4.12 7.72 -3.53
CA ARG A 60 -3.52 6.41 -3.84
C ARG A 60 -3.71 5.41 -2.70
N ASN A 61 -3.50 5.82 -1.45
CA ASN A 61 -3.41 4.88 -0.33
C ASN A 61 -4.77 4.58 0.29
N ALA A 62 -5.71 5.54 0.26
CA ALA A 62 -7.03 5.38 0.85
C ALA A 62 -7.85 4.21 0.25
N PRO A 63 -7.95 4.03 -1.08
CA PRO A 63 -8.71 2.90 -1.66
C PRO A 63 -8.09 1.56 -1.29
N GLY A 64 -6.75 1.47 -1.31
CA GLY A 64 -6.02 0.26 -0.96
C GLY A 64 -6.23 -0.14 0.50
N SER A 65 -6.13 0.82 1.42
CA SER A 65 -6.37 0.58 2.84
C SER A 65 -7.83 0.26 3.13
N PHE A 66 -8.77 0.97 2.50
CA PHE A 66 -10.20 0.69 2.65
C PHE A 66 -10.54 -0.76 2.23
N CYS A 67 -10.04 -1.21 1.08
CA CYS A 67 -10.24 -2.58 0.62
C CYS A 67 -9.54 -3.62 1.51
N LEU A 68 -8.34 -3.31 2.02
CA LEU A 68 -7.62 -4.17 2.93
C LEU A 68 -8.42 -4.42 4.21
N PHE A 69 -8.68 -3.36 4.96
CA PHE A 69 -9.33 -3.46 6.27
C PHE A 69 -10.82 -3.79 6.15
N GLY A 70 -11.50 -3.24 5.13
CA GLY A 70 -12.89 -3.56 4.82
C GLY A 70 -13.07 -5.01 4.38
N GLY A 71 -12.18 -5.54 3.55
CA GLY A 71 -12.19 -6.94 3.15
C GLY A 71 -11.95 -7.88 4.33
N THR A 72 -10.97 -7.58 5.18
CA THR A 72 -10.72 -8.35 6.40
C THR A 72 -11.90 -8.32 7.37
N ALA A 73 -12.48 -7.15 7.60
CA ALA A 73 -13.67 -6.99 8.44
C ALA A 73 -14.87 -7.75 7.86
N PHE A 74 -15.10 -7.66 6.55
CA PHE A 74 -16.16 -8.37 5.86
C PHE A 74 -16.00 -9.89 6.01
N THR A 75 -14.81 -10.44 5.82
CA THR A 75 -14.58 -11.88 5.98
C THR A 75 -14.79 -12.32 7.43
N LYS A 76 -14.31 -11.56 8.42
CA LYS A 76 -14.52 -11.90 9.84
C LYS A 76 -15.99 -11.90 10.24
N GLY A 77 -16.72 -10.84 9.90
CA GLY A 77 -18.12 -10.70 10.27
C GLY A 77 -19.06 -11.59 9.46
N TYR A 78 -18.93 -11.57 8.12
CA TYR A 78 -19.90 -12.22 7.23
C TYR A 78 -19.56 -13.68 6.92
N VAL A 79 -18.28 -14.02 6.71
CA VAL A 79 -17.87 -15.39 6.37
C VAL A 79 -17.68 -16.25 7.62
N PHE A 80 -17.08 -15.68 8.67
CA PHE A 80 -16.82 -16.40 9.92
C PHE A 80 -17.85 -16.14 11.02
N GLY A 81 -18.81 -15.23 10.82
CA GLY A 81 -19.89 -14.97 11.79
C GLY A 81 -19.40 -14.39 13.11
N LEU A 82 -18.22 -13.77 13.14
CA LEU A 82 -17.61 -13.29 14.38
C LEU A 82 -18.28 -11.99 14.83
N SER A 83 -18.81 -11.97 16.06
CA SER A 83 -19.35 -10.78 16.71
C SER A 83 -18.26 -9.95 17.41
N ASP A 84 -17.24 -10.60 17.96
CA ASP A 84 -16.00 -9.95 18.41
C ASP A 84 -14.82 -10.35 17.52
N TYR A 85 -14.26 -9.40 16.79
CA TYR A 85 -13.17 -9.64 15.85
C TYR A 85 -11.84 -9.99 16.52
N ARG A 86 -11.71 -9.74 17.83
CA ARG A 86 -10.54 -10.13 18.64
C ARG A 86 -10.57 -11.60 19.03
N SER A 87 -11.76 -12.22 19.04
CA SER A 87 -11.93 -13.66 19.31
C SER A 87 -11.57 -14.55 18.11
N ALA A 88 -11.27 -13.95 16.96
CA ALA A 88 -10.93 -14.67 15.73
C ALA A 88 -9.74 -15.62 15.98
N THR A 89 -9.92 -16.88 15.63
CA THR A 89 -8.82 -17.86 15.66
C THR A 89 -7.71 -17.43 14.70
N PHE A 90 -6.52 -18.00 14.90
CA PHE A 90 -5.38 -17.75 14.02
C PHE A 90 -5.70 -17.97 12.54
N PHE A 91 -6.32 -19.12 12.21
CA PHE A 91 -6.68 -19.45 10.84
C PHE A 91 -7.69 -18.46 10.24
N GLN A 92 -8.70 -18.06 11.02
CA GLN A 92 -9.68 -17.05 10.58
C GLN A 92 -9.01 -15.69 10.32
N ASN A 93 -8.08 -15.28 11.18
CA ASN A 93 -7.29 -14.05 10.98
C ASN A 93 -6.45 -14.12 9.70
N MET A 94 -5.78 -15.25 9.44
CA MET A 94 -5.00 -15.43 8.22
C MET A 94 -5.88 -15.37 6.97
N CYS A 95 -7.00 -16.09 6.93
CA CYS A 95 -7.92 -16.10 5.80
C CYS A 95 -8.50 -14.70 5.55
N ALA A 96 -9.00 -14.03 6.59
CA ALA A 96 -9.56 -12.69 6.47
C ALA A 96 -8.53 -11.64 6.02
N SER A 97 -7.30 -11.72 6.54
CA SER A 97 -6.21 -10.83 6.12
C SER A 97 -5.81 -11.07 4.67
N THR A 98 -5.80 -12.33 4.23
CA THR A 98 -5.51 -12.70 2.83
C THR A 98 -6.56 -12.17 1.87
N VAL A 99 -7.85 -12.30 2.21
CA VAL A 99 -8.94 -11.76 1.40
C VAL A 99 -8.85 -10.23 1.31
N GLY A 100 -8.63 -9.56 2.44
CA GLY A 100 -8.39 -8.11 2.45
C GLY A 100 -7.21 -7.70 1.58
N ALA A 101 -6.07 -8.40 1.68
CA ALA A 101 -4.90 -8.14 0.87
C ALA A 101 -5.18 -8.32 -0.64
N CYS A 102 -5.86 -9.39 -1.04
CA CYS A 102 -6.25 -9.61 -2.43
C CYS A 102 -7.14 -8.49 -2.97
N LEU A 103 -8.14 -8.04 -2.19
CA LEU A 103 -9.02 -6.94 -2.57
C LEU A 103 -8.25 -5.63 -2.71
N SER A 104 -7.33 -5.34 -1.78
CA SER A 104 -6.46 -4.17 -1.85
C SER A 104 -5.56 -4.18 -3.09
N ILE A 105 -4.95 -5.33 -3.41
CA ILE A 105 -4.12 -5.50 -4.61
C ILE A 105 -4.98 -5.33 -5.87
N ALA A 106 -6.17 -5.92 -5.92
CA ALA A 106 -7.08 -5.79 -7.06
C ALA A 106 -7.49 -4.34 -7.29
N MET A 107 -7.76 -3.57 -6.22
CA MET A 107 -8.13 -2.16 -6.30
C MET A 107 -6.97 -1.26 -6.75
N SER A 108 -5.74 -1.56 -6.31
CA SER A 108 -4.54 -0.79 -6.65
C SER A 108 -3.90 -1.18 -7.99
N ASN A 109 -4.20 -2.37 -8.51
CA ASN A 109 -3.59 -2.88 -9.74
C ASN A 109 -3.78 -1.99 -10.97
N PRO A 110 -4.98 -1.43 -11.26
CA PRO A 110 -5.17 -0.56 -12.41
C PRO A 110 -4.22 0.65 -12.40
N MET A 111 -4.05 1.29 -11.25
CA MET A 111 -3.14 2.43 -11.10
C MET A 111 -1.68 2.04 -11.31
N ASP A 112 -1.26 0.87 -10.79
CA ASP A 112 0.09 0.37 -11.00
C ASP A 112 0.37 0.06 -12.48
N VAL A 113 -0.58 -0.55 -13.20
CA VAL A 113 -0.41 -0.83 -14.63
C VAL A 113 -0.28 0.48 -15.42
N ILE A 114 -1.16 1.46 -15.18
CA ILE A 114 -1.07 2.77 -15.83
C ILE A 114 0.29 3.42 -15.54
N LYS A 115 0.71 3.42 -14.27
CA LYS A 115 1.99 3.99 -13.85
C LYS A 115 3.17 3.35 -14.56
N THR A 116 3.23 2.01 -14.62
CA THR A 116 4.31 1.31 -15.29
C THR A 116 4.35 1.60 -16.80
N ARG A 117 3.20 1.78 -17.46
CA ARG A 117 3.18 2.19 -18.87
C ARG A 117 3.69 3.60 -19.08
N VAL A 118 3.24 4.56 -18.28
CA VAL A 118 3.71 5.95 -18.36
C VAL A 118 5.23 6.01 -18.11
N GLN A 119 5.74 5.23 -17.15
CA GLN A 119 7.17 5.17 -16.85
C GLN A 119 8.02 4.48 -17.93
N ARG A 120 7.43 3.66 -18.80
CA ARG A 120 8.11 2.99 -19.92
C ARG A 120 8.11 3.80 -21.21
N GLN A 121 7.43 4.94 -21.25
CA GLN A 121 7.41 5.80 -22.44
C GLN A 121 8.78 6.46 -22.66
N THR A 122 9.24 6.47 -23.91
CA THR A 122 10.45 7.17 -24.35
C THR A 122 10.22 8.68 -24.34
N GLU A 123 11.28 9.49 -24.20
CA GLU A 123 11.18 10.94 -24.03
C GLU A 123 10.40 11.68 -25.14
N GLY A 124 10.31 11.12 -26.35
CA GLY A 124 9.52 11.66 -27.47
C GLY A 124 8.02 11.30 -27.47
N GLU A 125 7.56 10.39 -26.62
CA GLU A 125 6.19 9.86 -26.59
C GLU A 125 5.53 9.96 -25.21
N ARG A 126 6.00 10.88 -24.36
CA ARG A 126 5.47 11.06 -22.99
C ARG A 126 4.01 11.50 -23.04
N ARG A 127 3.09 10.59 -22.73
CA ARG A 127 1.65 10.86 -22.60
C ARG A 127 1.28 10.97 -21.13
N SER A 128 0.24 11.74 -20.83
CA SER A 128 -0.29 11.82 -19.47
C SER A 128 -0.91 10.47 -19.05
N ALA A 129 -0.98 10.22 -17.74
CA ALA A 129 -1.60 9.01 -17.21
C ALA A 129 -3.05 8.82 -17.66
N VAL A 130 -3.80 9.91 -17.81
CA VAL A 130 -5.20 9.91 -18.27
C VAL A 130 -5.30 9.49 -19.74
N VAL A 131 -4.43 10.03 -20.59
CA VAL A 131 -4.38 9.66 -22.01
C VAL A 131 -3.96 8.20 -22.16
N THR A 132 -2.93 7.76 -21.42
CA THR A 132 -2.50 6.36 -21.40
C THR A 132 -3.62 5.42 -20.95
N ALA A 133 -4.34 5.74 -19.87
CA ALA A 133 -5.47 4.94 -19.40
C ALA A 133 -6.61 4.90 -20.43
N THR A 134 -6.93 6.02 -21.07
CA THR A 134 -7.98 6.09 -22.09
C THR A 134 -7.61 5.26 -23.33
N SER A 135 -6.36 5.36 -23.79
CA SER A 135 -5.83 4.52 -24.87
C SER A 135 -5.88 3.04 -24.50
N MET A 136 -5.42 2.66 -23.30
CA MET A 136 -5.51 1.27 -22.83
C MET A 136 -6.94 0.74 -22.86
N LEU A 137 -7.91 1.54 -22.40
CA LEU A 137 -9.31 1.13 -22.39
C LEU A 137 -9.88 0.97 -23.80
N ARG A 138 -9.51 1.85 -24.73
CA ARG A 138 -9.98 1.80 -26.13
C ARG A 138 -9.31 0.70 -26.95
N GLU A 139 -8.01 0.50 -26.78
CA GLU A 139 -7.18 -0.37 -27.63
C GLU A 139 -7.08 -1.80 -27.08
N GLU A 140 -7.04 -1.99 -25.76
CA GLU A 140 -6.86 -3.31 -25.12
C GLU A 140 -8.02 -3.74 -24.23
N GLY A 141 -8.94 -2.83 -23.93
CA GLY A 141 -10.08 -3.08 -23.05
C GLY A 141 -9.73 -3.17 -21.57
N VAL A 142 -10.78 -3.43 -20.76
CA VAL A 142 -10.72 -3.53 -19.29
C VAL A 142 -9.73 -4.59 -18.76
N PRO A 143 -9.57 -5.78 -19.37
CA PRO A 143 -8.63 -6.79 -18.84
C PRO A 143 -7.17 -6.32 -18.78
N SER A 144 -6.79 -5.34 -19.60
CA SER A 144 -5.44 -4.77 -19.61
C SER A 144 -5.02 -4.17 -18.27
N PHE A 145 -5.97 -3.64 -17.49
CA PHE A 145 -5.75 -3.04 -16.17
C PHE A 145 -5.51 -4.07 -15.06
N PHE A 146 -5.80 -5.34 -15.31
CA PHE A 146 -5.62 -6.45 -14.37
C PHE A 146 -4.42 -7.35 -14.72
N LYS A 147 -3.67 -7.01 -15.78
CA LYS A 147 -2.41 -7.69 -16.12
C LYS A 147 -1.45 -7.62 -14.93
N GLY A 148 -0.84 -8.76 -14.60
CA GLY A 148 0.10 -8.87 -13.47
C GLY A 148 -0.53 -9.06 -12.09
N LEU A 149 -1.86 -9.17 -11.98
CA LEU A 149 -2.52 -9.39 -10.68
C LEU A 149 -2.10 -10.71 -10.01
N THR A 150 -2.13 -11.82 -10.74
CA THR A 150 -1.75 -13.14 -10.22
C THR A 150 -0.33 -13.17 -9.63
N PRO A 151 0.73 -12.75 -10.35
CA PRO A 151 2.07 -12.74 -9.77
C PRO A 151 2.21 -11.79 -8.57
N LYS A 152 1.45 -10.68 -8.51
CA LYS A 152 1.44 -9.80 -7.32
C LYS A 152 0.84 -10.49 -6.09
N ILE A 153 -0.27 -11.22 -6.27
CA ILE A 153 -0.89 -11.99 -5.19
C ILE A 153 0.07 -13.07 -4.70
N ILE A 154 0.68 -13.82 -5.62
CA ILE A 154 1.65 -14.87 -5.26
C ILE A 154 2.87 -14.27 -4.54
N ALA A 155 3.42 -13.16 -5.05
CA ALA A 155 4.56 -12.49 -4.43
C ALA A 155 4.25 -11.92 -3.04
N SER A 156 2.97 -11.67 -2.72
CA SER A 156 2.57 -11.23 -1.39
C SER A 156 2.68 -12.35 -0.33
N ALA A 157 2.54 -13.61 -0.72
CA ALA A 157 2.55 -14.74 0.21
C ALA A 157 3.90 -14.92 0.94
N PRO A 158 5.06 -14.95 0.26
CA PRO A 158 6.35 -15.02 0.95
C PRO A 158 6.59 -13.86 1.92
N LYS A 159 6.16 -12.64 1.54
CA LYS A 159 6.29 -11.45 2.39
C LYS A 159 5.49 -11.61 3.68
N LEU A 160 4.25 -12.09 3.59
CA LEU A 160 3.38 -12.32 4.73
C LEU A 160 3.91 -13.43 5.64
N ILE A 161 4.36 -14.54 5.05
CA ILE A 161 4.97 -15.66 5.80
C ILE A 161 6.21 -15.19 6.55
N PHE A 162 7.11 -14.45 5.89
CA PHE A 162 8.32 -13.95 6.52
C PHE A 162 8.02 -12.99 7.68
N ALA A 163 7.16 -11.99 7.44
CA ALA A 163 6.78 -11.02 8.47
C ALA A 163 6.14 -11.72 9.69
N TYR A 164 5.31 -12.73 9.44
CA TYR A 164 4.70 -13.54 10.48
C TYR A 164 5.74 -14.33 11.28
N THR A 165 6.62 -15.09 10.61
CA THR A 165 7.66 -15.88 11.27
C THR A 165 8.57 -15.01 12.14
N MET A 166 8.93 -13.81 11.67
CA MET A 166 9.70 -12.85 12.46
C MET A 166 8.93 -12.38 13.69
N THR A 167 7.65 -12.05 13.54
CA THR A 167 6.80 -11.58 14.65
C THR A 167 6.68 -12.65 15.73
N GLU A 168 6.41 -13.91 15.36
CA GLU A 168 6.39 -15.05 16.28
C GLU A 168 7.73 -15.25 16.98
N TYR A 169 8.83 -15.17 16.22
CA TYR A 169 10.18 -15.29 16.78
C TYR A 169 10.45 -14.21 17.84
N PHE A 170 10.14 -12.95 17.54
CA PHE A 170 10.34 -11.84 18.47
C PHE A 170 9.40 -11.91 19.68
N PHE A 171 8.14 -12.30 19.51
CA PHE A 171 7.23 -12.48 20.64
C PHE A 171 7.74 -13.54 21.61
N LYS A 172 8.26 -14.66 21.10
CA LYS A 172 8.87 -15.71 21.93
C LYS A 172 10.13 -15.22 22.65
N LEU A 173 10.93 -14.38 22.00
CA LEU A 173 12.12 -13.77 22.60
C LEU A 173 11.76 -12.76 23.71
N MET A 174 10.72 -11.96 23.50
CA MET A 174 10.31 -10.89 24.42
C MET A 174 9.44 -11.37 25.60
N ASN A 175 8.73 -12.49 25.44
CA ASN A 175 7.88 -13.09 26.49
C ASN A 175 8.29 -14.54 26.80
N PRO A 176 9.48 -14.77 27.39
CA PRO A 176 9.93 -16.11 27.75
C PRO A 176 9.10 -16.75 28.88
N SER A 177 8.33 -15.97 29.65
CA SER A 177 7.59 -16.42 30.83
C SER A 177 6.27 -17.16 30.58
N LYS A 178 5.81 -17.27 29.32
CA LYS A 178 4.61 -18.05 28.94
C LYS A 178 4.95 -19.43 28.35
N GLN A 179 6.13 -19.96 28.66
CA GLN A 179 6.60 -21.26 28.16
C GLN A 179 6.25 -22.46 29.06
N HIS A 180 5.42 -22.28 30.09
CA HIS A 180 4.87 -23.36 30.92
C HIS A 180 3.34 -23.30 31.00
#